data_AF-A0AAF0Y3G5-F1
#
_entry.id   AF-A0AAF0Y3G5-F1
#
_cell.length_a   1.000
_cell.length_b   1.000
_cell.length_c   1.000
_cell.angle_alpha   90.00
_cell.angle_beta   90.00
_cell.angle_gamma   90.00
#
_symmetry.space_group_name_H-M   'P 1'
#
loop_
_entity.id
_entity.type
_entity.pdbx_description
1 polymer ?
#
loop_
_entity_poly.entity_id
_entity_poly.type
_entity_poly.pdbx_seq_one_letter_code
_entity_poly.pdbx_strand_id
1 'polypeptide(L)'
;MWHSKVQHGKSVENDEIMKEIMMLLYFDGCDQGWAVIFWGEKDMAKAKGEMFLESLSEFDKWKHDSEEKGFLPALNDYFKKLYTPHHCHRFTFPGSTGSVEDKMVCAECGRPMEKSTMYTCCTNKY
;
A
#
# COMPACT_ATOMS: atom_id res chain seq x y z
N MET A 1 9.18 4.86 14.49
CA MET A 1 10.08 4.47 13.37
C MET A 1 10.11 5.51 12.25
N TRP A 2 8.98 5.98 11.72
CA TRP A 2 8.91 7.04 10.70
C TRP A 2 9.71 8.30 11.06
N HIS A 3 9.41 8.93 12.22
CA HIS A 3 10.10 10.14 12.67
C HIS A 3 11.62 9.97 12.80
N SER A 4 12.07 8.79 13.25
CA SER A 4 13.49 8.49 13.36
C SER A 4 14.15 8.43 11.98
N LYS A 5 13.51 7.83 10.98
CA LYS A 5 14.01 7.75 9.60
C LYS A 5 14.03 9.12 8.91
N VAL A 6 12.98 9.92 9.09
CA VAL A 6 12.92 11.31 8.58
C VAL A 6 14.03 12.17 9.19
N GLN A 7 14.28 12.04 10.49
CA GLN A 7 15.39 12.73 11.16
C GLN A 7 16.78 12.35 10.62
N HIS A 8 16.92 11.15 10.05
CA HIS A 8 18.16 10.69 9.41
C HIS A 8 18.21 11.02 7.90
N GLY A 9 17.34 11.92 7.41
CA GLY A 9 17.30 12.32 6.00
C GLY A 9 16.82 11.22 5.06
N LYS A 10 16.17 10.17 5.58
CA LYS A 10 15.63 9.10 4.75
C LYS A 10 14.22 9.45 4.30
N SER A 11 14.04 9.57 2.98
CA SER A 11 12.76 9.79 2.33
C SER A 11 12.13 8.48 1.86
N VAL A 12 10.85 8.54 1.50
CA VAL A 12 10.12 7.43 0.85
C VAL A 12 10.85 6.94 -0.39
N GLU A 13 11.51 7.83 -1.13
CA GLU A 13 12.19 7.49 -2.37
C GLU A 13 13.45 6.64 -2.12
N ASN A 14 14.14 6.90 -0.99
CA ASN A 14 15.49 6.42 -0.70
C ASN A 14 15.57 5.26 0.31
N ASP A 15 14.48 4.90 1.00
CA ASP A 15 14.48 3.81 1.99
C ASP A 15 13.29 2.85 1.77
N GLU A 16 13.60 1.58 1.49
CA GLU A 16 12.59 0.54 1.25
C GLU A 16 11.67 0.32 2.47
N ILE A 17 12.20 0.44 3.69
CA ILE A 17 11.40 0.30 4.91
C ILE A 17 10.41 1.46 5.02
N MET A 18 10.79 2.68 4.61
CA MET A 18 9.88 3.81 4.55
C MET A 18 8.78 3.62 3.50
N LYS A 19 9.10 3.00 2.35
CA LYS A 19 8.09 2.62 1.33
C LYS A 19 7.09 1.62 1.90
N GLU A 20 7.56 0.59 2.59
CA GLU A 20 6.69 -0.43 3.20
C GLU A 20 5.82 0.15 4.31
N ILE A 21 6.37 0.98 5.20
CA ILE A 21 5.60 1.66 6.25
C ILE A 21 4.54 2.57 5.64
N MET A 22 4.89 3.35 4.62
CA MET A 22 3.92 4.17 3.90
C MET A 22 2.80 3.32 3.31
N MET A 23 3.13 2.19 2.70
CA MET A 23 2.15 1.31 2.09
C MET A 23 1.16 0.72 3.10
N LEU A 24 1.65 0.27 4.25
CA LEU A 24 0.78 -0.23 5.32
C LEU A 24 -0.16 0.87 5.83
N LEU A 25 0.32 2.11 5.96
CA LEU A 25 -0.50 3.25 6.35
C LEU A 25 -1.50 3.67 5.24
N TYR A 26 -1.13 3.53 3.97
CA TYR A 26 -2.08 3.71 2.85
C TYR A 26 -3.21 2.68 2.91
N PHE A 27 -2.88 1.44 3.23
CA PHE A 27 -3.85 0.35 3.36
C PHE A 27 -4.76 0.51 4.57
N ASP A 28 -4.24 0.98 5.71
CA ASP A 28 -5.02 1.24 6.92
C ASP A 28 -6.07 2.36 6.72
N GLY A 29 -5.77 3.34 5.87
CA GLY A 29 -6.72 4.39 5.49
C GLY A 29 -7.83 3.96 4.52
N CYS A 30 -7.75 2.73 4.00
CA CYS A 30 -8.70 2.17 3.05
C CYS A 30 -9.78 1.37 3.82
N ASP A 31 -11.02 1.85 3.81
CA ASP A 31 -12.16 1.25 4.55
C ASP A 31 -12.49 -0.21 4.15
N GLN A 32 -11.78 -0.77 3.16
CA GLN A 32 -11.99 -2.09 2.57
C GLN A 32 -10.98 -3.15 3.08
N GLY A 33 -10.13 -2.81 4.05
CA GLY A 33 -9.12 -3.72 4.61
C GLY A 33 -7.97 -4.02 3.66
N TRP A 34 -7.00 -4.80 4.13
CA TRP A 34 -5.79 -5.13 3.39
C TRP A 34 -5.25 -6.51 3.77
N ALA A 35 -4.48 -7.11 2.86
CA ALA A 35 -3.83 -8.38 3.10
C ALA A 35 -2.39 -8.37 2.59
N VAL A 36 -1.51 -9.01 3.35
CA VAL A 36 -0.12 -9.27 2.98
C VAL A 36 0.15 -10.75 3.14
N ILE A 37 0.69 -11.38 2.11
CA ILE A 37 1.25 -12.73 2.16
C ILE A 37 2.75 -12.63 1.93
N PHE A 38 3.51 -13.30 2.77
CA PHE A 38 4.96 -13.43 2.64
C PHE A 38 5.34 -14.91 2.53
N TRP A 39 6.36 -15.19 1.73
CA TRP A 39 6.98 -16.51 1.65
C TRP A 39 8.50 -16.31 1.58
N GLY A 40 9.22 -16.87 2.56
CA GLY A 40 10.66 -16.69 2.68
C GLY A 40 11.07 -15.24 2.98
N GLU A 41 12.30 -14.87 2.60
CA GLU A 41 12.87 -13.54 2.91
C GLU A 41 12.50 -12.43 1.93
N LYS A 42 12.15 -12.77 0.68
CA LYS A 42 12.03 -11.77 -0.40
C LYS A 42 10.68 -11.76 -1.11
N ASP A 43 9.92 -12.85 -1.05
CA ASP A 43 8.66 -12.91 -1.78
C ASP A 43 7.53 -12.40 -0.89
N MET A 44 6.96 -11.28 -1.29
CA MET A 44 5.84 -10.65 -0.60
C MET A 44 4.83 -10.17 -1.64
N ALA A 45 3.57 -10.49 -1.41
CA ALA A 45 2.44 -9.98 -2.17
C ALA A 45 1.51 -9.21 -1.24
N LYS A 46 1.09 -8.03 -1.69
CA LYS A 46 0.31 -7.09 -0.88
C LYS A 46 -0.73 -6.41 -1.75
N ALA A 47 -1.96 -6.38 -1.26
CA ALA A 47 -3.06 -5.72 -1.95
C ALA A 47 -4.17 -5.34 -0.95
N LYS A 48 -5.08 -4.50 -1.43
CA LYS A 48 -6.33 -4.20 -0.73
C LYS A 48 -7.21 -5.44 -0.62
N GLY A 49 -8.06 -5.47 0.41
CA GLY A 49 -8.98 -6.59 0.65
C GLY A 49 -9.81 -6.96 -0.58
N GLU A 50 -10.42 -5.99 -1.26
CA GLU A 50 -11.22 -6.24 -2.47
C GLU A 50 -10.39 -6.85 -3.62
N MET A 51 -9.24 -6.24 -3.95
CA MET A 51 -8.34 -6.77 -4.98
C MET A 51 -7.81 -8.16 -4.64
N PHE A 52 -7.56 -8.41 -3.35
CA PHE A 52 -7.09 -9.70 -2.86
C PHE A 52 -8.17 -10.78 -2.97
N LEU A 53 -9.42 -10.44 -2.66
CA LEU A 53 -10.56 -11.34 -2.82
C LEU A 53 -10.87 -11.61 -4.29
N GLU A 54 -10.77 -10.58 -5.14
CA GLU A 54 -10.93 -10.70 -6.58
C GLU A 54 -9.84 -11.61 -7.18
N SER A 55 -8.57 -11.43 -6.81
CA SER A 55 -7.49 -12.28 -7.32
C SER A 55 -7.65 -13.75 -6.93
N LEU A 56 -8.15 -14.04 -5.72
CA LEU A 56 -8.45 -15.40 -5.28
C LEU A 56 -9.67 -15.98 -6.00
N SER A 57 -10.70 -15.17 -6.25
CA SER A 57 -11.89 -15.58 -6.99
C SER A 57 -11.56 -15.90 -8.45
N GLU A 58 -10.59 -15.18 -9.01
CA GLU A 58 -10.13 -15.32 -10.39
C GLU A 58 -8.87 -16.19 -10.52
N PHE A 59 -8.60 -17.05 -9.54
CA PHE A 59 -7.43 -17.93 -9.52
C PHE A 59 -7.27 -18.73 -10.82
N ASP A 60 -8.36 -19.23 -11.39
CA ASP A 60 -8.34 -19.98 -12.64
C ASP A 60 -7.74 -19.20 -13.82
N LYS A 61 -7.79 -17.85 -13.80
CA LYS A 61 -7.24 -17.00 -14.86
C LYS A 61 -5.72 -16.88 -14.82
N TRP A 62 -5.10 -17.02 -13.66
CA TRP A 62 -3.64 -16.85 -13.48
C TRP A 62 -2.97 -18.10 -12.91
N LYS A 63 -3.70 -19.20 -12.75
CA LYS A 63 -3.19 -20.49 -12.29
C LYS A 63 -1.99 -20.96 -13.12
N HIS A 64 -2.03 -20.82 -14.44
CA HIS A 64 -0.90 -21.17 -15.32
C HIS A 64 0.36 -20.36 -14.98
N ASP A 65 0.21 -19.05 -14.76
CA ASP A 65 1.33 -18.19 -14.35
C ASP A 65 1.90 -18.64 -12.99
N SER A 66 1.05 -19.12 -12.09
CA SER A 66 1.45 -19.61 -10.76
C SER A 66 2.28 -20.90 -10.80
N GLU A 67 1.98 -21.79 -11.75
CA GLU A 67 2.70 -23.05 -11.93
C GLU A 67 4.07 -22.82 -12.59
N GLU A 68 4.18 -21.81 -13.45
CA GLU A 68 5.43 -21.48 -14.16
C GLU A 68 6.38 -20.62 -13.32
N LYS A 69 5.87 -19.59 -12.64
CA LYS A 69 6.68 -18.55 -11.97
C LYS A 69 6.66 -18.65 -10.44
N GLY A 70 5.80 -19.50 -9.89
CA GLY A 70 5.50 -19.57 -8.47
C GLY A 70 4.32 -18.67 -8.07
N PHE A 71 3.69 -19.02 -6.94
CA PHE A 71 2.44 -18.40 -6.50
C PHE A 71 2.54 -16.89 -6.26
N LEU A 72 3.50 -16.43 -5.46
CA LEU A 72 3.62 -15.01 -5.11
C LEU A 72 4.06 -14.12 -6.28
N PRO A 73 5.04 -14.50 -7.12
CA PRO A 73 5.36 -13.73 -8.32
C PRO A 73 4.17 -13.59 -9.27
N ALA A 74 3.44 -14.68 -9.53
CA ALA A 74 2.27 -14.66 -10.39
C ALA A 74 1.12 -13.82 -9.81
N LEU A 75 0.90 -13.91 -8.50
CA LEU A 75 -0.09 -13.09 -7.80
C LEU A 75 0.24 -11.59 -7.88
N ASN A 76 1.52 -11.23 -7.71
CA ASN A 76 1.97 -9.84 -7.86
C ASN A 76 1.79 -9.32 -9.29
N ASP A 77 2.07 -10.15 -10.29
CA ASP A 77 1.82 -9.79 -11.68
C ASP A 77 0.32 -9.68 -11.99
N TYR A 78 -0.52 -10.49 -11.34
CA TYR A 78 -1.97 -10.36 -11.45
C TYR A 78 -2.49 -9.07 -10.83
N PHE A 79 -1.99 -8.69 -9.65
CA PHE A 79 -2.32 -7.41 -9.03
C PHE A 79 -2.00 -6.24 -9.95
N LYS A 80 -0.85 -6.24 -10.63
CA LYS A 80 -0.50 -5.22 -11.65
C LYS A 80 -1.52 -5.09 -12.77
N LYS A 81 -2.24 -6.16 -13.12
CA LYS A 81 -3.31 -6.14 -14.13
C LYS A 81 -4.62 -5.57 -13.56
N LEU A 82 -4.89 -5.79 -12.28
CA LEU A 82 -6.07 -5.29 -11.57
C LEU A 82 -5.93 -3.82 -11.14
N TYR A 83 -4.70 -3.30 -11.00
CA TYR A 83 -4.48 -1.89 -10.69
C TYR A 83 -5.04 -1.01 -11.84
N THR A 84 -6.15 -0.31 -11.57
CA THR A 84 -6.71 0.73 -12.43
C THR A 84 -5.85 2.02 -12.41
N PRO A 85 -5.70 2.73 -13.53
CA PRO A 85 -4.86 3.94 -13.56
C PRO A 85 -5.27 5.08 -12.61
N HIS A 86 -6.47 4.99 -12.03
CA HIS A 86 -7.08 6.01 -11.17
C HIS A 86 -7.30 5.47 -9.75
N HIS A 87 -6.22 5.45 -8.97
CA HIS A 87 -6.26 5.10 -7.55
C HIS A 87 -6.01 6.33 -6.68
N CYS A 88 -7.08 6.90 -6.11
CA CYS A 88 -6.96 7.92 -5.07
C CYS A 88 -6.96 7.22 -3.72
N HIS A 89 -5.80 7.14 -3.06
CA HIS A 89 -5.69 6.60 -1.71
C HIS A 89 -5.75 7.72 -0.70
N ARG A 90 -6.61 7.55 0.31
CA ARG A 90 -6.65 8.45 1.45
C ARG A 90 -5.66 7.96 2.48
N PHE A 91 -4.66 8.78 2.76
CA PHE A 91 -3.70 8.55 3.82
C PHE A 91 -4.03 9.49 4.98
N THR A 92 -4.06 8.97 6.20
CA THR A 92 -4.24 9.80 7.40
C THR A 92 -2.95 9.77 8.21
N PHE A 93 -2.30 10.93 8.41
CA PHE A 93 -1.23 11.04 9.40
C PHE A 93 -1.85 11.07 10.80
N PRO A 94 -1.54 10.12 11.69
CA PRO A 94 -1.86 10.28 13.11
C PRO A 94 -0.98 11.41 13.69
N GLY A 95 -1.54 12.62 13.76
CA GLY A 95 -1.08 13.67 14.68
C GLY A 95 0.22 14.41 14.37
N SER A 96 0.60 14.67 13.11
CA SER A 96 1.77 15.51 12.79
C SER A 96 1.37 16.85 12.14
N THR A 97 1.01 17.83 12.97
CA THR A 97 0.69 19.22 12.58
C THR A 97 1.89 20.04 12.09
N GLY A 98 2.96 19.46 11.53
CA GLY A 98 4.08 20.30 11.09
C GLY A 98 5.27 19.67 10.38
N SER A 99 5.34 18.36 10.19
CA SER A 99 6.55 17.71 9.62
C SER A 99 6.29 16.82 8.42
N VAL A 100 5.13 16.95 7.78
CA VAL A 100 4.86 16.27 6.52
C VAL A 100 5.33 17.20 5.41
N GLU A 101 6.38 16.81 4.68
CA GLU A 101 6.80 17.53 3.48
C GLU A 101 5.59 17.71 2.56
N ASP A 102 5.35 18.93 2.08
CA ASP A 102 4.19 19.28 1.22
C ASP A 102 4.17 18.51 -0.12
N LYS A 103 5.15 17.63 -0.35
CA LYS A 103 5.26 16.76 -1.52
C LYS A 103 5.43 15.31 -1.06
N MET A 104 4.33 14.58 -1.02
CA MET A 104 4.37 13.12 -0.97
C MET A 104 4.02 12.56 -2.34
N VAL A 105 4.67 11.45 -2.68
CA VAL A 105 4.36 10.66 -3.87
C VAL A 105 3.63 9.39 -3.45
N CYS A 106 2.67 8.97 -4.27
CA CYS A 106 1.97 7.72 -4.07
C CYS A 106 2.97 6.56 -4.19
N ALA A 107 3.00 5.66 -3.20
CA ALA A 107 3.92 4.52 -3.21
C ALA A 107 3.62 3.50 -4.32
N GLU A 108 2.41 3.52 -4.89
CA GLU A 108 1.99 2.59 -5.95
C GLU A 108 2.18 3.14 -7.36
N CYS A 109 1.85 4.42 -7.59
CA CYS A 109 1.89 5.01 -8.93
C CYS A 109 2.93 6.12 -9.09
N GLY A 110 3.64 6.52 -8.03
CA GLY A 110 4.68 7.56 -8.05
C GLY A 110 4.16 8.98 -8.32
N ARG A 111 2.85 9.17 -8.47
CA ARG A 111 2.25 10.50 -8.72
C ARG A 111 2.25 11.34 -7.45
N PRO A 112 2.40 12.67 -7.55
CA PRO A 112 2.28 13.56 -6.40
C PRO A 112 0.87 13.45 -5.81
N MET A 113 0.79 13.35 -4.49
CA MET A 113 -0.47 13.31 -3.76
C MET A 113 -0.88 14.70 -3.32
N GLU A 114 -2.18 14.97 -3.39
CA GLU A 114 -2.76 16.22 -2.94
C GLU A 114 -3.06 16.18 -1.44
N LYS A 115 -2.72 17.26 -0.74
CA LYS A 115 -2.99 17.43 0.69
C LYS A 115 -4.43 17.90 0.88
N SER A 116 -5.26 17.05 1.49
CA SER A 116 -6.61 17.44 1.92
C SER A 116 -6.69 17.48 3.45
N THR A 117 -7.38 18.51 3.99
CA THR A 117 -7.67 18.59 5.42
C THR A 117 -9.06 18.00 5.64
N MET A 118 -9.17 16.93 6.42
CA MET A 118 -10.44 16.29 6.74
C MET A 118 -10.75 16.46 8.23
N TYR A 119 -11.92 17.02 8.54
CA TYR A 119 -12.46 17.03 9.90
C TYR A 119 -13.31 15.77 10.08
N THR A 120 -12.90 14.88 10.98
CA THR A 120 -13.70 13.71 11.40
C THR A 120 -14.23 13.94 12.79
N CYS A 121 -15.53 13.72 12.99
CA CYS A 121 -16.18 13.74 14.29
C CYS A 121 -16.59 12.31 14.64
N CYS A 122 -16.11 11.80 15.77
CA CYS A 122 -16.46 10.51 16.36
C CYS A 122 -16.35 9.28 15.43
N THR A 123 -15.17 8.66 15.32
CA THR A 123 -15.07 7.24 14.97
C THR A 123 -15.05 6.42 16.26
N ASN A 124 -16.02 5.50 16.37
CA ASN A 124 -16.41 4.81 17.59
C ASN A 124 -15.24 4.15 18.34
N LYS A 125 -15.23 4.36 19.67
CA LYS A 125 -14.64 3.45 20.64
C LYS A 125 -15.27 2.06 20.45
N TYR A 126 -14.50 1.05 20.07
CA TYR A 126 -14.61 -0.35 20.54
C TYR A 126 -13.27 -1.04 20.36
#